data_AF-A0A508ZL65-F1
#
_entry.id   AF-A0A508ZL65-F1
#
_cell.length_a   1.000
_cell.length_b   1.000
_cell.length_c   1.000
_cell.angle_alpha   90.00
_cell.angle_beta   90.00
_cell.angle_gamma   90.00
#
_symmetry.space_group_name_H-M   'P 1'
#
loop_
_entity.id
_entity.type
_entity.pdbx_description
1 polymer ?
#
loop_
_entity_poly.entity_id
_entity_poly.type
_entity_poly.pdbx_seq_one_letter_code
_entity_poly.pdbx_strand_id
1 'polypeptide(L)'
;MSLLDDAIGVFSPGWKAARLRSRAMIQAYEAVKPTRTHKARRENRSANQLSQMGAVSLREQARWLDNNHDLVIGVFDKLEERVVGAKGIIVEPHPVLKNGNIAKKLAEQIRTKWAEWSVSPEVTGQFTRPMLERLMLRSWLRDGEIFAQMVSGSAQGLDPVAGVPFWA
;
A
#
# COMPACT_ATOMS: atom_id res chain seq x y z
N MET A 1 -14.56 -19.19 -28.05
CA MET A 1 -14.03 -19.18 -29.43
C MET A 1 -15.00 -19.92 -30.33
N SER A 2 -15.09 -19.57 -31.61
CA SER A 2 -15.98 -20.26 -32.57
C SER A 2 -15.17 -21.23 -33.43
N LEU A 3 -15.77 -22.37 -33.83
CA LEU A 3 -15.18 -23.34 -34.77
C LEU A 3 -14.70 -22.68 -36.08
N LEU A 4 -15.34 -21.60 -36.50
CA LEU A 4 -14.93 -20.79 -37.66
C LEU A 4 -13.63 -20.01 -37.43
N ASP A 5 -13.40 -19.51 -36.21
CA ASP A 5 -12.16 -18.79 -35.89
C ASP A 5 -10.97 -19.74 -35.85
N ASP A 6 -11.20 -21.00 -35.49
CA ASP A 6 -10.17 -22.04 -35.49
C ASP A 6 -9.84 -22.54 -36.90
N ALA A 7 -10.84 -22.73 -37.76
CA ALA A 7 -10.64 -23.03 -39.17
C ALA A 7 -9.86 -21.92 -39.90
N ILE A 8 -10.19 -20.65 -39.67
CA ILE A 8 -9.45 -19.52 -40.24
C ILE A 8 -8.01 -19.45 -39.73
N GLY A 9 -7.76 -19.87 -38.49
CA GLY A 9 -6.42 -19.93 -37.90
C GLY A 9 -5.46 -20.89 -38.58
N VAL A 10 -5.98 -21.97 -39.15
CA VAL A 10 -5.19 -22.98 -39.86
C VAL A 10 -4.66 -22.41 -41.19
N PHE A 11 -5.46 -21.56 -41.86
CA PHE A 11 -5.11 -21.01 -43.17
C PHE A 11 -4.51 -19.59 -43.12
N SER A 12 -4.88 -18.78 -42.13
CA SER A 12 -4.39 -17.40 -41.97
C SER A 12 -4.35 -16.98 -40.49
N PRO A 13 -3.20 -17.19 -39.83
CA PRO A 13 -3.02 -16.80 -38.43
C PRO A 13 -3.19 -15.30 -38.18
N GLY A 14 -2.77 -14.46 -39.13
CA GLY A 14 -2.89 -13.00 -39.03
C GLY A 14 -4.35 -12.52 -39.05
N TRP A 15 -5.20 -13.15 -39.86
CA TRP A 15 -6.61 -12.80 -39.93
C TRP A 15 -7.38 -13.25 -38.68
N LYS A 16 -7.06 -14.43 -38.15
CA LYS A 16 -7.58 -14.89 -36.85
C LYS A 16 -7.20 -13.93 -35.73
N ALA A 17 -5.94 -13.53 -35.65
CA ALA A 17 -5.46 -12.60 -34.63
C ALA A 17 -6.17 -11.24 -34.69
N ALA A 18 -6.32 -10.67 -35.90
CA ALA A 18 -7.06 -9.42 -36.10
C ALA A 18 -8.52 -9.54 -35.66
N ARG A 19 -9.20 -10.65 -35.97
CA ARG A 19 -10.60 -10.87 -35.61
C ARG A 19 -10.81 -11.08 -34.11
N LEU A 20 -9.91 -11.82 -33.45
CA LEU A 20 -9.93 -11.98 -32.00
C LEU A 20 -9.71 -10.64 -31.29
N ARG A 21 -8.80 -9.80 -31.78
CA ARG A 21 -8.57 -8.45 -31.27
C ARG A 21 -9.82 -7.58 -31.37
N SER A 22 -10.49 -7.57 -32.52
CA SER A 22 -11.74 -6.82 -32.71
C SER A 22 -12.86 -7.34 -31.80
N ARG A 23 -12.98 -8.65 -31.60
CA ARG A 23 -13.95 -9.24 -30.66
C ARG A 23 -13.68 -8.83 -29.22
N ALA A 24 -12.43 -8.87 -28.78
CA ALA A 24 -12.05 -8.43 -27.43
C ALA A 24 -12.39 -6.94 -27.22
N MET A 25 -12.17 -6.11 -28.24
CA MET A 25 -12.50 -4.68 -28.19
C MET A 25 -14.00 -4.42 -28.13
N ILE A 26 -14.81 -5.18 -28.87
CA ILE A 26 -16.28 -5.10 -28.81
C ILE A 26 -16.79 -5.56 -27.44
N GLN A 27 -16.26 -6.66 -26.91
CA GLN A 27 -16.64 -7.16 -25.58
C GLN A 27 -16.25 -6.18 -24.46
N ALA A 28 -15.08 -5.55 -24.55
CA ALA A 28 -14.67 -4.51 -23.62
C ALA A 28 -15.60 -3.29 -23.68
N TYR A 29 -16.05 -2.91 -24.88
CA TYR A 29 -17.00 -1.81 -25.06
C TYR A 29 -18.41 -2.17 -24.55
N GLU A 30 -18.87 -3.40 -24.78
CA GLU A 30 -20.14 -3.91 -24.24
C GLU A 30 -20.14 -3.99 -22.71
N ALA A 31 -19.02 -4.39 -22.09
CA ALA A 31 -18.89 -4.41 -20.63
C ALA A 31 -19.05 -3.02 -19.98
N VAL A 32 -18.68 -1.96 -20.70
CA VAL A 32 -18.80 -0.56 -20.23
C VAL A 32 -20.22 0.00 -20.42
N LYS A 33 -21.01 -0.60 -21.32
CA LYS A 33 -22.40 -0.15 -21.57
C LYS A 33 -23.35 -0.74 -20.51
N PRO A 34 -24.14 0.09 -19.82
CA PRO A 34 -25.19 -0.43 -18.96
C PRO A 34 -26.25 -1.13 -19.82
N THR A 35 -26.57 -2.38 -19.47
CA THR A 35 -27.64 -3.18 -20.09
C THR A 35 -28.67 -3.59 -19.04
N ARG A 36 -29.80 -4.17 -19.46
CA ARG A 36 -30.84 -4.66 -18.54
C ARG A 36 -30.30 -5.64 -17.48
N THR A 37 -29.32 -6.46 -17.86
CA THR A 37 -28.65 -7.45 -16.99
C THR A 37 -27.37 -6.92 -16.34
N HIS A 38 -26.79 -5.81 -16.83
CA HIS A 38 -25.63 -5.15 -16.26
C HIS A 38 -25.94 -3.68 -15.95
N LYS A 39 -26.44 -3.40 -14.75
CA LYS A 39 -26.61 -2.01 -14.26
C LYS A 39 -25.26 -1.46 -13.81
N ALA A 40 -24.47 -0.91 -14.75
CA ALA A 40 -23.23 -0.22 -14.42
C ALA A 40 -23.53 0.97 -13.49
N ARG A 41 -23.17 0.87 -12.21
CA ARG A 41 -23.24 1.97 -11.25
C ARG A 41 -21.99 2.82 -11.42
N ARG A 42 -22.18 4.09 -11.82
CA ARG A 42 -21.09 5.05 -12.02
C ARG A 42 -21.04 6.01 -10.84
N GLU A 43 -19.83 6.30 -10.39
CA GLU A 43 -19.57 7.33 -9.39
C GLU A 43 -18.97 8.54 -10.11
N ASN A 44 -19.76 9.62 -10.24
CA ASN A 44 -19.38 10.81 -10.99
C ASN A 44 -18.74 11.89 -10.10
N ARG A 45 -18.72 11.68 -8.76
CA ARG A 45 -18.11 12.62 -7.81
C ARG A 45 -16.60 12.46 -7.82
N SER A 46 -15.88 13.56 -7.58
CA SER A 46 -14.43 13.51 -7.38
C SER A 46 -14.09 12.81 -6.06
N ALA A 47 -12.88 12.27 -5.94
CA ALA A 47 -12.42 11.61 -4.71
C ALA A 47 -12.58 12.54 -3.48
N ASN A 48 -12.29 13.84 -3.62
CA ASN A 48 -12.49 14.82 -2.54
C ASN A 48 -13.96 15.00 -2.15
N GLN A 49 -14.88 15.02 -3.12
CA GLN A 49 -16.32 15.17 -2.84
C GLN A 49 -16.88 13.94 -2.10
N LEU A 50 -16.37 12.74 -2.42
CA LEU A 50 -16.73 11.51 -1.73
C LEU A 50 -16.23 11.51 -0.29
N SER A 51 -14.96 11.87 -0.09
CA SER A 51 -14.38 11.96 1.25
C SER A 51 -15.08 13.03 2.10
N GLN A 52 -15.40 14.20 1.57
CA GLN A 52 -16.07 15.26 2.33
C GLN A 52 -17.47 14.89 2.84
N MET A 53 -18.28 14.17 2.04
CA MET A 53 -19.68 13.92 2.38
C MET A 53 -19.89 12.73 3.33
N GLY A 54 -18.92 11.82 3.45
CA GLY A 54 -19.12 10.57 4.18
C GLY A 54 -17.93 10.04 4.97
N ALA A 55 -16.73 10.64 4.86
CA ALA A 55 -15.53 10.07 5.50
C ALA A 55 -15.66 10.01 7.03
N VAL A 56 -16.26 11.01 7.68
CA VAL A 56 -16.43 11.01 9.15
C VAL A 56 -17.28 9.81 9.59
N SER A 57 -18.47 9.64 9.01
CA SER A 57 -19.35 8.53 9.38
C SER A 57 -18.75 7.16 9.03
N LEU A 58 -18.09 7.04 7.87
CA LEU A 58 -17.43 5.79 7.47
C LEU A 58 -16.27 5.45 8.41
N ARG A 59 -15.48 6.44 8.82
CA ARG A 59 -14.37 6.26 9.76
C ARG A 59 -14.88 5.87 11.15
N GLU A 60 -15.95 6.49 11.62
CA GLU A 60 -16.59 6.12 12.89
C GLU A 60 -17.13 4.69 12.86
N GLN A 61 -17.79 4.30 11.77
CA GLN A 61 -18.26 2.93 11.58
C GLN A 61 -17.10 1.93 11.50
N ALA A 62 -16.03 2.26 10.78
CA ALA A 62 -14.83 1.43 10.69
C ALA A 62 -14.16 1.24 12.05
N ARG A 63 -14.07 2.30 12.87
CA ARG A 63 -13.58 2.24 14.26
C ARG A 63 -14.47 1.42 15.16
N TRP A 64 -15.79 1.54 15.02
CA TRP A 64 -16.71 0.71 15.77
C TRP A 64 -16.54 -0.77 15.40
N LEU A 65 -16.41 -1.08 14.11
CA LEU A 65 -16.19 -2.44 13.64
C LEU A 65 -14.82 -3.01 14.09
N ASP A 66 -13.74 -2.24 14.00
CA ASP A 66 -12.41 -2.64 14.49
C ASP A 66 -12.40 -2.92 15.99
N ASN A 67 -13.24 -2.24 16.79
CA ASN A 67 -13.29 -2.47 18.23
C ASN A 67 -14.26 -3.59 18.65
N ASN A 68 -15.33 -3.85 17.87
CA ASN A 68 -16.45 -4.66 18.34
C ASN A 68 -16.75 -5.89 17.47
N HIS A 69 -16.26 -5.95 16.23
CA HIS A 69 -16.59 -7.03 15.30
C HIS A 69 -15.40 -7.98 15.11
N ASP A 70 -15.56 -9.21 15.59
CA ASP A 70 -14.58 -10.31 15.54
C ASP A 70 -13.97 -10.56 14.15
N LEU A 71 -14.78 -10.62 13.09
CA LEU A 71 -14.31 -10.80 11.72
C LEU A 71 -13.43 -9.64 11.26
N VAL A 72 -13.81 -8.41 11.61
CA VAL A 72 -13.06 -7.21 11.20
C VAL A 72 -11.74 -7.14 11.96
N ILE A 73 -11.74 -7.41 13.26
CA ILE A 73 -10.53 -7.56 14.09
C ILE A 73 -9.59 -8.60 13.45
N GLY A 74 -10.11 -9.79 13.17
CA GLY A 74 -9.31 -10.87 12.58
C GLY A 74 -8.75 -10.55 11.20
N VAL A 75 -9.50 -9.82 10.37
CA VAL A 75 -9.02 -9.34 9.06
C VAL A 75 -7.89 -8.34 9.23
N PHE A 76 -8.03 -7.34 10.09
CA PHE A 76 -6.97 -6.35 10.30
C PHE A 76 -5.72 -6.96 10.95
N ASP A 77 -5.88 -7.86 11.93
CA ASP A 77 -4.77 -8.60 12.53
C ASP A 77 -3.98 -9.39 11.48
N LYS A 78 -4.70 -10.07 10.56
CA LYS A 78 -4.06 -10.83 9.48
C LYS A 78 -3.38 -9.93 8.46
N LEU A 79 -3.95 -8.78 8.12
CA LEU A 79 -3.31 -7.81 7.24
C LEU A 79 -2.04 -7.22 7.88
N GLU A 80 -2.11 -6.88 9.16
CA GLU A 80 -0.97 -6.39 9.95
C GLU A 80 0.17 -7.40 9.97
N GLU A 81 -0.14 -8.67 10.28
CA GLU A 81 0.81 -9.78 10.29
C GLU A 81 1.47 -9.98 8.91
N ARG A 82 0.71 -9.83 7.82
CA ARG A 82 1.21 -10.10 6.45
C ARG A 82 1.99 -8.95 5.84
N VAL A 83 1.62 -7.71 6.13
CA VAL A 83 2.25 -6.53 5.54
C VAL A 83 3.51 -6.12 6.32
N VAL A 84 3.43 -6.04 7.65
CA VAL A 84 4.55 -5.60 8.49
C VAL A 84 5.38 -6.77 9.00
N GLY A 85 4.73 -7.89 9.33
CA GLY A 85 5.41 -9.07 9.86
C GLY A 85 5.85 -8.93 11.31
N ALA A 86 6.51 -9.99 11.82
CA ALA A 86 6.97 -10.06 13.21
C ALA A 86 8.09 -9.06 13.54
N LYS A 87 8.96 -8.77 12.58
CA LYS A 87 10.19 -7.97 12.77
C LYS A 87 10.09 -6.56 12.18
N GLY A 88 8.90 -6.15 11.76
CA GLY A 88 8.72 -4.95 10.98
C GLY A 88 9.22 -5.10 9.54
N ILE A 89 9.06 -4.03 8.77
CA ILE A 89 9.55 -3.95 7.40
C ILE A 89 11.08 -3.93 7.44
N ILE A 90 11.70 -4.94 6.83
CA ILE A 90 13.15 -5.06 6.78
C ILE A 90 13.67 -4.24 5.61
N VAL A 91 14.52 -3.25 5.91
CA VAL A 91 15.15 -2.38 4.91
C VAL A 91 16.62 -2.79 4.77
N GLU A 92 16.99 -3.23 3.57
CA GLU A 92 18.38 -3.55 3.22
C GLU A 92 18.95 -2.43 2.32
N PRO A 93 19.80 -1.53 2.85
CA PRO A 93 20.36 -0.43 2.09
C PRO A 93 21.41 -0.91 1.09
N HIS A 94 21.30 -0.46 -0.16
CA HIS A 94 22.25 -0.76 -1.24
C HIS A 94 22.85 0.53 -1.83
N PRO A 95 23.65 1.29 -1.05
CA PRO A 95 24.31 2.49 -1.54
C PRO A 95 25.31 2.13 -2.64
N VAL A 96 25.31 2.91 -3.73
CA VAL A 96 26.19 2.71 -4.89
C VAL A 96 27.20 3.83 -4.95
N LEU A 97 28.47 3.49 -5.17
CA LEU A 97 29.56 4.43 -5.38
C LEU A 97 29.49 5.03 -6.79
N LYS A 98 30.18 6.14 -7.03
CA LYS A 98 30.28 6.76 -8.37
C LYS A 98 30.81 5.82 -9.46
N ASN A 99 31.52 4.76 -9.08
CA ASN A 99 32.05 3.73 -9.99
C ASN A 99 31.10 2.55 -10.22
N GLY A 100 29.85 2.59 -9.71
CA GLY A 100 28.86 1.54 -9.87
C GLY A 100 28.97 0.37 -8.88
N ASN A 101 29.99 0.33 -8.03
CA ASN A 101 30.13 -0.72 -7.01
C ASN A 101 29.31 -0.41 -5.76
N ILE A 102 28.80 -1.45 -5.09
CA ILE A 102 28.08 -1.31 -3.82
C ILE A 102 29.06 -0.88 -2.71
N ALA A 103 28.73 0.21 -2.02
CA ALA A 103 29.48 0.73 -0.89
C ALA A 103 29.21 -0.11 0.37
N LYS A 104 29.80 -1.32 0.46
CA LYS A 104 29.54 -2.28 1.55
C LYS A 104 29.72 -1.70 2.96
N LYS A 105 30.80 -0.93 3.18
CA LYS A 105 31.07 -0.29 4.49
C LYS A 105 29.98 0.72 4.87
N LEU A 106 29.52 1.52 3.91
CA LEU A 106 28.46 2.48 4.14
C LEU A 106 27.11 1.78 4.37
N ALA A 107 26.82 0.71 3.62
CA ALA A 107 25.62 -0.11 3.81
C ALA A 107 25.58 -0.69 5.24
N GLU A 108 26.70 -1.19 5.74
CA GLU A 108 26.83 -1.71 7.10
C GLU A 108 26.62 -0.62 8.18
N GLN A 109 27.19 0.57 7.97
CA GLN A 109 26.96 1.72 8.86
C GLN A 109 25.47 2.12 8.89
N ILE A 110 24.83 2.21 7.73
CA ILE A 110 23.40 2.54 7.63
C ILE A 110 22.56 1.48 8.33
N ARG A 111 22.84 0.19 8.10
CA ARG A 111 22.10 -0.91 8.78
C ARG A 111 22.23 -0.84 10.29
N THR A 112 23.44 -0.59 10.79
CA THR A 112 23.70 -0.50 12.23
C THR A 112 22.92 0.67 12.83
N LYS A 113 23.03 1.87 12.23
CA LYS A 113 22.31 3.05 12.71
C LYS A 113 20.80 2.93 12.58
N TRP A 114 20.32 2.30 11.51
CA TRP A 114 18.90 2.00 11.32
C TRP A 114 18.38 1.05 12.41
N ALA A 115 19.11 0.00 12.74
CA ALA A 115 18.74 -0.94 13.80
C ALA A 115 18.72 -0.27 15.19
N GLU A 116 19.75 0.52 15.51
CA GLU A 116 19.83 1.28 16.76
C GLU A 116 18.69 2.32 16.86
N TRP A 117 18.43 3.08 15.79
CA TRP A 117 17.32 4.04 15.71
C TRP A 117 15.95 3.36 15.83
N SER A 118 15.80 2.16 15.27
CA SER A 118 14.55 1.39 15.29
C SER A 118 14.08 0.99 16.70
N VAL A 119 14.92 1.13 17.73
CA VAL A 119 14.53 0.87 19.13
C VAL A 119 13.54 1.92 19.63
N SER A 120 13.70 3.18 19.22
CA SER A 120 12.87 4.31 19.68
C SER A 120 12.80 5.39 18.60
N PRO A 121 12.14 5.12 17.45
CA PRO A 121 12.12 6.02 16.29
C PRO A 121 11.21 7.24 16.43
N GLU A 122 10.38 7.33 17.47
CA GLU A 122 9.40 8.41 17.67
C GLU A 122 9.70 9.22 18.93
N VAL A 123 9.18 10.45 18.99
CA VAL A 123 9.58 11.49 19.96
C VAL A 123 9.29 11.16 21.43
N THR A 124 8.31 10.30 21.70
CA THR A 124 7.92 9.88 23.06
C THR A 124 8.71 8.68 23.57
N GLY A 125 9.41 7.95 22.68
CA GLY A 125 10.18 6.76 22.98
C GLY A 125 9.39 5.58 23.57
N GLN A 126 8.08 5.54 23.34
CA GLN A 126 7.16 4.50 23.80
C GLN A 126 7.11 3.31 22.85
N PHE A 127 7.31 3.54 21.55
CA PHE A 127 7.15 2.50 20.53
C PHE A 127 8.48 2.14 19.87
N THR A 128 8.71 0.84 19.68
CA THR A 128 9.73 0.35 18.74
C THR A 128 9.24 0.49 17.30
N ARG A 129 10.14 0.51 16.31
CA ARG A 129 9.77 0.65 14.89
C ARG A 129 8.71 -0.37 14.45
N PRO A 130 8.82 -1.69 14.73
CA PRO A 130 7.79 -2.64 14.32
C PRO A 130 6.42 -2.36 14.97
N MET A 131 6.39 -1.88 16.22
CA MET A 131 5.13 -1.51 16.88
C MET A 131 4.50 -0.27 16.24
N LEU A 132 5.33 0.73 15.93
CA LEU A 132 4.89 1.94 15.25
C LEU A 132 4.37 1.64 13.85
N GLU A 133 5.09 0.84 13.06
CA GLU A 133 4.67 0.41 11.71
C GLU A 133 3.32 -0.30 11.72
N ARG A 134 3.07 -1.15 12.72
CA ARG A 134 1.79 -1.84 12.92
C ARG A 134 0.67 -0.87 13.28
N LEU A 135 0.92 0.04 14.21
CA LEU A 135 -0.04 1.07 14.60
C LEU A 135 -0.42 1.96 13.41
N MET A 136 0.58 2.38 12.63
CA MET A 136 0.41 3.17 11.41
C MET A 136 -0.39 2.38 10.37
N LEU A 137 -0.03 1.14 10.10
CA LEU A 137 -0.74 0.28 9.16
C LEU A 137 -2.20 0.06 9.59
N ARG A 138 -2.47 -0.26 10.86
CA ARG A 138 -3.83 -0.48 11.36
C ARG A 138 -4.68 0.78 11.23
N SER A 139 -4.10 1.93 11.58
CA SER A 139 -4.77 3.23 11.42
C SER A 139 -5.05 3.53 9.96
N TRP A 140 -4.12 3.23 9.05
CA TRP A 140 -4.33 3.40 7.60
C TRP A 140 -5.40 2.47 7.04
N LEU A 141 -5.39 1.18 7.40
CA LEU A 141 -6.38 0.20 6.93
C LEU A 141 -7.79 0.52 7.43
N ARG A 142 -7.91 1.00 8.67
CA ARG A 142 -9.19 1.34 9.30
C ARG A 142 -9.73 2.70 8.85
N ASP A 143 -8.89 3.75 8.93
CA ASP A 143 -9.32 5.14 8.73
C ASP A 143 -9.12 5.63 7.28
N GLY A 144 -8.39 4.87 6.46
CA GLY A 144 -8.07 5.16 5.06
C GLY A 144 -6.85 6.07 4.87
N GLU A 145 -6.37 6.72 5.92
CA GLU A 145 -5.25 7.65 5.90
C GLU A 145 -4.58 7.74 7.27
N ILE A 146 -3.32 8.17 7.27
CA ILE A 146 -2.56 8.52 8.48
C ILE A 146 -1.73 9.77 8.21
N PHE A 147 -1.51 10.54 9.26
CA PHE A 147 -0.59 11.68 9.24
C PHE A 147 0.53 11.42 10.25
N ALA A 148 1.75 11.65 9.81
CA ALA A 148 2.95 11.57 10.65
C ALA A 148 3.67 12.92 10.59
N GLN A 149 4.23 13.33 11.73
CA GLN A 149 5.06 14.52 11.81
C GLN A 149 6.52 14.10 11.83
N MET A 150 7.23 14.43 10.76
CA MET A 150 8.66 14.19 10.66
C MET A 150 9.40 15.27 11.45
N VAL A 151 10.17 14.88 12.45
CA VAL A 151 10.96 15.79 13.29
C VAL A 151 12.44 15.52 13.05
N SER A 152 13.22 16.57 12.79
CA SER A 152 14.66 16.47 12.58
C SER A 152 15.42 17.61 13.24
N GLY A 153 16.66 17.34 13.63
CA GLY A 153 17.55 18.31 14.28
C GLY A 153 17.58 18.20 15.79
N SER A 154 17.94 19.29 16.46
CA SER A 154 17.99 19.37 17.92
C SER A 154 16.79 20.15 18.45
N ALA A 155 16.11 19.58 19.44
CA ALA A 155 15.07 20.29 20.19
C ALA A 155 15.28 20.02 21.69
N GLN A 156 14.82 20.95 22.51
CA GLN A 156 14.89 20.80 23.96
C GLN A 156 14.03 19.59 24.38
N GLY A 157 14.63 18.64 25.09
CA GLY A 157 13.97 17.42 25.56
C GLY A 157 13.96 16.26 24.57
N LEU A 158 14.64 16.39 23.41
CA LEU A 158 14.85 15.28 22.48
C LEU A 158 16.31 14.83 22.46
N ASP A 159 16.55 13.58 22.85
CA ASP A 159 17.86 12.95 22.78
C ASP A 159 17.96 12.04 21.54
N PRO A 160 18.94 12.28 20.63
CA PRO A 160 19.08 11.49 19.41
C PRO A 160 19.34 10.01 19.68
N VAL A 161 18.41 9.16 19.26
CA VAL A 161 18.61 7.71 19.30
C VAL A 161 19.66 7.33 18.26
N ALA A 162 20.62 6.50 18.66
CA ALA A 162 21.75 6.11 17.81
C ALA A 162 22.63 7.30 17.34
N GLY A 163 22.51 8.48 17.94
CA GLY A 163 23.15 9.70 17.43
C GLY A 163 22.53 10.20 16.11
N VAL A 164 21.32 9.75 15.77
CA VAL A 164 20.56 10.18 14.59
C VAL A 164 19.48 11.18 15.06
N PRO A 165 19.61 12.48 14.75
CA PRO A 165 18.66 13.51 15.19
C PRO A 165 17.43 13.53 14.28
N PHE A 166 16.67 12.44 14.29
CA PHE A 166 15.50 12.24 13.44
C PHE A 166 14.45 11.37 14.13
N TRP A 167 13.18 11.76 14.06
CA TRP A 167 12.02 11.05 14.59
C TRP A 167 10.87 11.05 13.57
N ALA A 168 10.16 9.94 13.47
CA ALA A 168 9.10 9.68 12.48
C ALA A 168 7.75 9.36 13.12
#